data_AF-A0A967VRB2-F1
#
_entry.id   AF-A0A967VRB2-F1
#
_cell.length_a   1.000
_cell.length_b   1.000
_cell.length_c   1.000
_cell.angle_alpha   90.00
_cell.angle_beta   90.00
_cell.angle_gamma   90.00
#
_symmetry.space_group_name_H-M   'P 1'
#
loop_
_entity.id
_entity.type
_entity.pdbx_description
1 polymer ?
#
loop_
_entity_poly.entity_id
_entity_poly.type
_entity_poly.pdbx_seq_one_letter_code
_entity_poly.pdbx_strand_id
1 'polypeptide(L)'
;MRPLREFVETLGYVRTRPGIVTAVATVSLIGFFGLASQMMSVVMAEEVFDRGAGGFGEMLSAVGLGAILASPVVAQLARRHRRSTIQQVALVVYGGGILLMALAPGFRVAQLGMFVLGAAHLTSASTLNTAIQLQVDEEVRAKVLSLYLTVLLLANPVGQLAFGQVLEVWGPRETFAAAGAMFMVVALVLLVSGRLAGLDTSVGTYEPAAAAEAHPSTPAPPR
;
A
#
# COMPACT_ATOMS: atom_id res chain seq x y z
N MET A 1 -30.44 7.45 -9.31
CA MET A 1 -28.97 7.32 -9.39
C MET A 1 -28.26 7.84 -8.12
N ARG A 2 -28.73 7.49 -6.91
CA ARG A 2 -28.09 7.93 -5.64
C ARG A 2 -26.62 7.45 -5.47
N PRO A 3 -26.25 6.20 -5.85
CA PRO A 3 -24.88 5.70 -5.65
C PRO A 3 -23.81 6.47 -6.45
N LEU A 4 -24.11 6.83 -7.71
CA LEU A 4 -23.16 7.55 -8.57
C LEU A 4 -22.91 8.97 -8.08
N ARG A 5 -23.94 9.64 -7.54
CA ARG A 5 -23.80 10.99 -6.98
C ARG A 5 -22.93 10.98 -5.73
N GLU A 6 -23.16 10.04 -4.82
CA GLU A 6 -22.34 9.88 -3.61
C GLU A 6 -20.87 9.54 -3.94
N PHE A 7 -20.64 8.76 -5.00
CA PHE A 7 -19.30 8.46 -5.47
C PHE A 7 -18.59 9.71 -6.02
N VAL A 8 -19.28 10.52 -6.83
CA VAL A 8 -18.74 11.79 -7.35
C VAL A 8 -18.46 12.78 -6.23
N GLU A 9 -19.33 12.87 -5.23
CA GLU A 9 -19.13 13.70 -4.02
C GLU A 9 -17.89 13.23 -3.24
N THR A 10 -17.72 11.91 -3.07
CA THR A 10 -16.53 11.32 -2.43
C THR A 10 -15.26 11.61 -3.23
N LEU A 11 -15.29 11.50 -4.56
CA LEU A 11 -14.17 11.88 -5.41
C LEU A 11 -13.82 13.36 -5.31
N GLY A 12 -14.82 14.24 -5.24
CA GLY A 12 -14.65 15.67 -5.00
C GLY A 12 -13.93 15.92 -3.67
N TYR A 13 -14.38 15.26 -2.60
CA TYR A 13 -13.74 15.34 -1.27
C TYR A 13 -12.30 14.84 -1.29
N VAL A 14 -12.01 13.71 -1.93
CA VAL A 14 -10.65 13.17 -1.98
C VAL A 14 -9.70 14.13 -2.70
N ARG A 15 -10.15 14.76 -3.79
CA ARG A 15 -9.32 15.69 -4.58
C ARG A 15 -8.87 16.94 -3.80
N THR A 16 -9.59 17.34 -2.76
CA THR A 16 -9.20 18.49 -1.92
C THR A 16 -8.17 18.13 -0.84
N ARG A 17 -7.92 16.84 -0.60
CA ARG A 17 -7.04 16.33 0.45
C ARG A 17 -5.78 15.69 -0.17
N PRO A 18 -4.64 16.41 -0.26
CA PRO A 18 -3.46 15.94 -0.99
C PRO A 18 -2.87 14.62 -0.45
N GLY A 19 -2.99 14.37 0.86
CA GLY A 19 -2.54 13.10 1.45
C GLY A 19 -3.39 11.91 1.03
N ILE A 20 -4.72 12.08 0.90
CA ILE A 20 -5.61 11.02 0.42
C ILE A 20 -5.38 10.77 -1.08
N VAL A 21 -5.21 11.81 -1.89
CA VAL A 21 -4.83 11.65 -3.31
C VAL A 21 -3.54 10.85 -3.44
N THR A 22 -2.55 11.16 -2.59
CA THR A 22 -1.28 10.43 -2.56
C THR A 22 -1.47 8.98 -2.16
N ALA A 23 -2.30 8.70 -1.15
CA ALA A 23 -2.61 7.33 -0.74
C ALA A 23 -3.30 6.54 -1.86
N VAL A 24 -4.26 7.15 -2.55
CA VAL A 24 -4.95 6.54 -3.71
C VAL A 24 -3.99 6.30 -4.87
N ALA A 25 -3.13 7.26 -5.21
CA ALA A 25 -2.12 7.07 -6.26
C ALA A 25 -1.14 5.93 -5.92
N THR A 26 -0.72 5.87 -4.65
CA THR A 26 0.22 4.85 -4.16
C THR A 26 -0.42 3.47 -4.15
N VAL A 27 -1.70 3.36 -3.77
CA VAL A 27 -2.40 2.07 -3.78
C VAL A 27 -2.68 1.58 -5.20
N SER A 28 -2.93 2.48 -6.16
CA SER A 28 -3.03 2.13 -7.58
C SER A 28 -1.74 1.51 -8.10
N LEU A 29 -0.58 2.10 -7.75
CA LEU A 29 0.75 1.56 -8.09
C LEU A 29 0.92 0.14 -7.52
N ILE A 30 0.56 -0.06 -6.25
CA ILE A 30 0.66 -1.36 -5.57
C ILE A 30 -0.31 -2.38 -6.17
N GLY A 31 -1.55 -1.98 -6.49
CA GLY A 31 -2.51 -2.86 -7.14
C GLY A 31 -2.03 -3.28 -8.53
N PHE A 32 -1.66 -2.32 -9.37
CA PHE A 32 -1.27 -2.56 -10.76
C PHE A 32 0.02 -3.37 -10.87
N PHE A 33 1.07 -3.02 -10.15
CA PHE A 33 2.35 -3.71 -10.29
C PHE A 33 2.52 -4.77 -9.20
N GLY A 34 2.22 -4.44 -7.95
CA GLY A 34 2.51 -5.31 -6.83
C GLY A 34 1.60 -6.54 -6.73
N LEU A 35 0.28 -6.35 -6.66
CA LEU A 35 -0.67 -7.45 -6.60
C LEU A 35 -0.71 -8.24 -7.90
N ALA A 36 -0.60 -7.57 -9.05
CA ALA A 36 -0.49 -8.26 -10.33
C ALA A 36 0.77 -9.13 -10.39
N SER A 37 1.93 -8.62 -9.94
CA SER A 37 3.16 -9.42 -9.88
C SER A 37 3.00 -10.62 -8.94
N GLN A 38 2.38 -10.42 -7.78
CA GLN A 38 2.14 -11.50 -6.83
C GLN A 38 1.27 -12.60 -7.45
N MET A 39 0.15 -12.26 -8.06
CA MET A 39 -0.78 -13.24 -8.63
C MET A 39 -0.22 -13.90 -9.88
N MET A 40 0.45 -13.14 -10.74
CA MET A 40 1.04 -13.67 -11.97
C MET A 40 2.33 -14.45 -11.73
N SER A 41 2.91 -14.40 -10.53
CA SER A 41 4.08 -15.21 -10.16
C SER A 41 3.85 -16.72 -10.28
N VAL A 42 2.60 -17.17 -10.44
CA VAL A 42 2.28 -18.55 -10.84
C VAL A 42 3.03 -18.95 -12.12
N VAL A 43 3.17 -18.04 -13.08
CA VAL A 43 3.91 -18.26 -14.34
C VAL A 43 5.40 -18.45 -14.06
N MET A 44 5.97 -17.69 -13.11
CA MET A 44 7.36 -17.93 -12.68
C MET A 44 7.52 -19.29 -12.02
N ALA A 45 6.59 -19.70 -11.17
CA ALA A 45 6.64 -20.99 -10.51
C ALA A 45 6.53 -22.16 -11.51
N GLU A 46 5.70 -22.02 -12.53
CA GLU A 46 5.45 -23.04 -13.54
C GLU A 46 6.52 -23.07 -14.64
N GLU A 47 6.73 -21.96 -15.34
CA GLU A 47 7.55 -21.91 -16.57
C GLU A 47 9.05 -21.66 -16.30
N VAL A 48 9.41 -21.02 -15.18
CA VAL A 48 10.81 -20.66 -14.89
C VAL A 48 11.47 -21.59 -13.88
N PHE A 49 10.69 -22.12 -12.92
CA PHE A 49 11.21 -22.92 -11.82
C PHE A 49 10.72 -24.37 -11.79
N ASP A 50 9.84 -24.76 -12.73
CA ASP A 50 9.31 -26.12 -12.88
C ASP A 50 8.67 -26.67 -11.57
N ARG A 51 7.96 -25.81 -10.83
CA ARG A 51 7.29 -26.15 -9.55
C ARG A 51 5.77 -26.19 -9.63
N GLY A 52 5.18 -25.68 -10.71
CA GLY A 52 3.73 -25.62 -10.92
C GLY A 52 2.94 -24.98 -9.76
N ALA A 53 1.71 -25.45 -9.54
CA ALA A 53 0.81 -24.92 -8.53
C ALA A 53 1.34 -25.06 -7.08
N GLY A 54 2.09 -26.12 -6.79
CA GLY A 54 2.72 -26.33 -5.47
C GLY A 54 3.75 -25.23 -5.18
N GLY A 55 4.62 -24.92 -6.15
CA GLY A 55 5.57 -23.82 -6.02
C GLY A 55 4.90 -22.46 -5.87
N PHE A 56 3.82 -22.21 -6.61
CA PHE A 56 3.05 -20.97 -6.43
C PHE A 56 2.48 -20.86 -5.01
N GLY A 57 1.95 -21.96 -4.45
CA GLY A 57 1.49 -22.01 -3.06
C GLY A 57 2.60 -21.72 -2.05
N GLU A 58 3.81 -22.22 -2.27
CA GLU A 58 4.98 -21.89 -1.46
C GLU A 58 5.39 -20.42 -1.58
N MET A 59 5.36 -19.84 -2.78
CA MET A 59 5.63 -18.41 -3.01
C MET A 59 4.60 -17.53 -2.29
N LEU A 60 3.32 -17.89 -2.36
CA LEU A 60 2.25 -17.18 -1.65
C LEU A 60 2.39 -17.31 -0.12
N SER A 61 2.82 -18.48 0.35
CA SER A 61 3.14 -18.70 1.77
C SER A 61 4.29 -17.80 2.22
N ALA A 62 5.31 -17.61 1.37
CA ALA A 62 6.42 -16.69 1.66
C ALA A 62 5.94 -15.24 1.80
N VAL A 63 5.00 -14.77 0.94
CA VAL A 63 4.35 -13.46 1.09
C VAL A 63 3.68 -13.33 2.46
N GLY A 64 2.88 -14.33 2.85
CA GLY A 64 2.19 -14.36 4.14
C GLY A 64 3.15 -14.34 5.33
N LEU A 65 4.22 -15.15 5.28
CA LEU A 65 5.27 -15.17 6.30
C LEU A 65 5.98 -13.81 6.41
N GLY A 66 6.29 -13.17 5.28
CA GLY A 66 6.88 -11.83 5.24
C GLY A 66 6.01 -10.79 5.93
N ALA A 67 4.70 -10.81 5.65
CA ALA A 67 3.74 -9.94 6.31
C ALA A 67 3.69 -10.22 7.83
N ILE A 68 3.54 -11.47 8.26
CA ILE A 68 3.45 -11.84 9.68
C ILE A 68 4.70 -11.37 10.44
N LEU A 69 5.89 -11.64 9.92
CA LEU A 69 7.15 -11.27 10.56
C LEU A 69 7.41 -9.75 10.52
N ALA A 70 6.89 -9.04 9.52
CA ALA A 70 6.98 -7.59 9.47
C ALA A 70 6.04 -6.88 10.45
N SER A 71 4.89 -7.47 10.80
CA SER A 71 3.87 -6.87 11.67
C SER A 71 4.40 -6.15 12.94
N PRO A 72 5.21 -6.78 13.81
CA PRO A 72 5.76 -6.09 14.98
C PRO A 72 6.72 -4.95 14.62
N VAL A 73 7.47 -5.10 13.53
CA VAL A 73 8.38 -4.07 13.01
C VAL A 73 7.57 -2.86 12.54
N VAL A 74 6.48 -3.06 11.81
CA VAL A 74 5.58 -1.99 11.34
C VAL A 74 5.04 -1.19 12.52
N ALA A 75 4.57 -1.87 13.58
CA ALA A 75 4.08 -1.21 14.78
C ALA A 75 5.16 -0.37 15.48
N GLN A 76 6.41 -0.85 15.50
CA GLN A 76 7.54 -0.08 16.03
C GLN A 76 7.90 1.12 15.14
N LEU A 77 7.93 0.94 13.82
CA LEU A 77 8.24 1.99 12.86
C LEU A 77 7.21 3.13 12.96
N ALA A 78 5.92 2.79 13.04
CA ALA A 78 4.83 3.76 13.15
C ALA A 78 4.94 4.68 14.39
N ARG A 79 5.61 4.23 15.46
CA ARG A 79 5.87 5.04 16.66
C ARG A 79 7.09 5.95 16.54
N ARG A 80 8.07 5.60 15.70
CA ARG A 80 9.38 6.27 15.65
C ARG A 80 9.58 7.13 14.41
N HIS A 81 8.84 6.87 13.34
CA HIS A 81 9.06 7.50 12.05
C HIS A 81 7.76 8.07 11.49
N ARG A 82 7.91 9.06 10.62
CA ARG A 82 6.81 9.68 9.89
C ARG A 82 6.23 8.67 8.87
N ARG A 83 4.93 8.78 8.59
CA ARG A 83 4.22 7.90 7.65
C ARG A 83 4.83 8.03 6.25
N SER A 84 5.20 9.23 5.86
CA SER A 84 5.93 9.49 4.60
C SER A 84 7.23 8.67 4.51
N THR A 85 8.10 8.73 5.52
CA THR A 85 9.37 8.00 5.55
C THR A 85 9.17 6.49 5.50
N ILE A 86 8.22 5.96 6.29
CA ILE A 86 7.89 4.53 6.28
C ILE A 86 7.42 4.10 4.89
N GLN A 87 6.54 4.89 4.28
CA GLN A 87 6.01 4.60 2.95
C GLN A 87 7.10 4.63 1.87
N GLN A 88 8.04 5.57 1.95
CA GLN A 88 9.16 5.66 1.02
C GLN A 88 10.01 4.38 1.03
N VAL A 89 10.39 3.93 2.23
CA VAL A 89 11.16 2.70 2.40
C VAL A 89 10.34 1.50 1.94
N ALA A 90 9.05 1.43 2.32
CA ALA A 90 8.18 0.34 1.91
C ALA A 90 8.10 0.21 0.38
N LEU A 91 7.95 1.31 -0.37
CA LEU A 91 7.91 1.26 -1.83
C LEU A 91 9.22 0.76 -2.44
N VAL A 92 10.38 1.23 -1.94
CA VAL A 92 11.68 0.77 -2.42
C VAL A 92 11.87 -0.73 -2.15
N VAL A 93 11.53 -1.18 -0.95
CA VAL A 93 11.61 -2.60 -0.58
C VAL A 93 10.62 -3.44 -1.39
N TYR A 94 9.43 -2.92 -1.70
CA TYR A 94 8.43 -3.59 -2.52
C TYR A 94 8.96 -3.85 -3.93
N GLY A 95 9.40 -2.79 -4.63
CA GLY A 95 9.96 -2.91 -5.98
C GLY A 95 11.22 -3.78 -6.00
N GLY A 96 12.06 -3.66 -4.97
CA GLY A 96 13.21 -4.54 -4.75
C GLY A 96 12.83 -6.02 -4.60
N GLY A 97 11.73 -6.33 -3.89
CA GLY A 97 11.19 -7.68 -3.77
C GLY A 97 10.74 -8.26 -5.11
N ILE A 98 10.06 -7.45 -5.95
CA ILE A 98 9.65 -7.84 -7.31
C ILE A 98 10.90 -8.13 -8.17
N LEU A 99 11.88 -7.22 -8.17
CA LEU A 99 13.13 -7.39 -8.93
C LEU A 99 13.93 -8.60 -8.46
N LEU A 100 14.02 -8.81 -7.15
CA LEU A 100 14.68 -9.98 -6.57
C LEU A 100 14.00 -11.28 -7.02
N MET A 101 12.67 -11.31 -7.07
CA MET A 101 11.92 -12.46 -7.58
C MET A 101 12.18 -12.68 -9.08
N ALA A 102 12.16 -11.62 -9.88
CA ALA A 102 12.32 -11.69 -11.33
C ALA A 102 13.71 -12.17 -11.75
N LEU A 103 14.74 -11.66 -11.07
CA LEU A 103 16.15 -11.93 -11.35
C LEU A 103 16.70 -13.11 -10.54
N ALA A 104 15.85 -13.81 -9.79
CA ALA A 104 16.27 -14.90 -8.93
C ALA A 104 16.92 -16.04 -9.73
N PRO A 105 18.15 -16.47 -9.41
CA PRO A 105 18.81 -17.59 -10.10
C PRO A 105 18.16 -18.95 -9.79
N GLY A 106 17.32 -19.02 -8.75
CA GLY A 106 16.60 -20.22 -8.38
C GLY A 106 15.43 -19.94 -7.45
N PHE A 107 14.59 -20.95 -7.28
CA PHE A 107 13.31 -20.84 -6.60
C PHE A 107 13.39 -20.27 -5.18
N ARG A 108 14.40 -20.66 -4.38
CA ARG A 108 14.58 -20.15 -3.01
C ARG A 108 14.83 -18.64 -2.95
N VAL A 109 15.58 -18.11 -3.93
CA VAL A 109 15.82 -16.66 -4.02
C VAL A 109 14.55 -15.95 -4.47
N ALA A 110 13.75 -16.58 -5.33
CA ALA A 110 12.44 -16.03 -5.71
C ALA A 110 11.48 -15.99 -4.52
N GLN A 111 11.46 -17.02 -3.67
CA GLN A 111 10.71 -17.03 -2.42
C GLN A 111 11.15 -15.92 -1.47
N LEU A 112 12.46 -15.61 -1.39
CA LEU A 112 12.95 -14.47 -0.62
C LEU A 112 12.43 -13.14 -1.19
N GLY A 113 12.38 -12.99 -2.52
CA GLY A 113 11.76 -11.84 -3.18
C GLY A 113 10.29 -11.68 -2.80
N MET A 114 9.52 -12.77 -2.82
CA MET A 114 8.11 -12.80 -2.42
C MET A 114 7.89 -12.51 -0.94
N PHE A 115 8.79 -13.01 -0.08
CA PHE A 115 8.82 -12.68 1.35
C PHE A 115 9.01 -11.17 1.57
N VAL A 116 10.02 -10.58 0.92
CA VAL A 116 10.32 -9.14 0.99
C VAL A 116 9.14 -8.32 0.47
N LEU A 117 8.52 -8.75 -0.63
CA LEU A 117 7.31 -8.15 -1.18
C LEU A 117 6.16 -8.15 -0.16
N GLY A 118 5.90 -9.28 0.50
CA GLY A 118 4.84 -9.40 1.52
C GLY A 118 5.07 -8.50 2.74
N ALA A 119 6.31 -8.43 3.22
CA ALA A 119 6.71 -7.53 4.30
C ALA A 119 6.47 -6.05 3.94
N ALA A 120 6.89 -5.65 2.73
CA ALA A 120 6.68 -4.31 2.22
C ALA A 120 5.20 -3.98 1.97
N HIS A 121 4.44 -4.96 1.48
CA HIS A 121 3.00 -4.83 1.25
C HIS A 121 2.26 -4.54 2.55
N LEU A 122 2.50 -5.32 3.62
CA LEU A 122 1.87 -5.06 4.92
C LEU A 122 2.26 -3.69 5.48
N THR A 123 3.55 -3.34 5.40
CA THR A 123 4.06 -2.05 5.86
C THR A 123 3.37 -0.89 5.17
N SER A 124 3.26 -0.96 3.84
CA SER A 124 2.56 0.04 3.03
C SER A 124 1.07 0.07 3.33
N ALA A 125 0.40 -1.08 3.35
CA ALA A 125 -1.03 -1.17 3.61
C ALA A 125 -1.40 -0.58 4.98
N SER A 126 -0.63 -0.89 6.03
CA SER A 126 -0.82 -0.31 7.35
C SER A 126 -0.62 1.20 7.33
N THR A 127 0.46 1.68 6.71
CA THR A 127 0.80 3.12 6.65
C THR A 127 -0.26 3.93 5.91
N LEU A 128 -0.71 3.46 4.74
CA LEU A 128 -1.74 4.14 3.94
C LEU A 128 -3.10 4.13 4.63
N ASN A 129 -3.51 2.99 5.21
CA ASN A 129 -4.76 2.91 5.95
C ASN A 129 -4.77 3.88 7.14
N THR A 130 -3.70 3.92 7.94
CA THR A 130 -3.57 4.87 9.04
C THR A 130 -3.56 6.32 8.56
N ALA A 131 -2.85 6.63 7.46
CA ALA A 131 -2.84 7.97 6.90
C ALA A 131 -4.24 8.43 6.47
N ILE A 132 -5.00 7.57 5.78
CA ILE A 132 -6.39 7.88 5.39
C ILE A 132 -7.27 8.07 6.63
N GLN A 133 -7.22 7.16 7.60
CA GLN A 133 -8.05 7.23 8.80
C GLN A 133 -7.82 8.51 9.61
N LEU A 134 -6.57 8.98 9.69
CA LEU A 134 -6.21 10.20 10.41
C LEU A 134 -6.52 11.50 9.65
N GLN A 135 -6.80 11.44 8.34
CA GLN A 135 -7.00 12.62 7.48
C GLN A 135 -8.46 12.83 7.05
N VAL A 136 -9.33 11.87 7.35
CA VAL A 136 -10.72 11.87 6.90
C VAL A 136 -11.67 12.06 8.07
N ASP A 137 -12.66 12.93 7.86
CA ASP A 137 -13.75 13.17 8.81
C ASP A 137 -14.58 11.89 9.02
N GLU A 138 -15.05 11.65 10.25
CA GLU A 138 -15.70 10.38 10.63
C GLU A 138 -16.87 10.02 9.70
N GLU A 139 -17.68 11.00 9.31
CA GLU A 139 -18.88 10.84 8.49
C GLU A 139 -18.62 10.28 7.08
N VAL A 140 -17.42 10.52 6.52
CA VAL A 140 -17.06 10.10 5.16
C VAL A 140 -15.91 9.09 5.14
N ARG A 141 -15.38 8.69 6.31
CA ARG A 141 -14.25 7.75 6.43
C ARG A 141 -14.51 6.43 5.71
N ALA A 142 -15.68 5.83 5.93
CA ALA A 142 -16.06 4.58 5.29
C ALA A 142 -16.06 4.71 3.76
N LYS A 143 -16.59 5.82 3.23
CA LYS A 143 -16.66 6.07 1.78
C LYS A 143 -15.27 6.21 1.15
N VAL A 144 -14.36 6.93 1.81
CA VAL A 144 -12.99 7.09 1.34
C VAL A 144 -12.23 5.77 1.39
N LEU A 145 -12.38 4.97 2.45
CA LEU A 145 -11.78 3.64 2.53
C LEU A 145 -12.35 2.68 1.47
N SER A 146 -13.66 2.72 1.20
CA SER A 146 -14.26 1.95 0.11
C SER A 146 -13.68 2.35 -1.25
N LEU A 147 -13.51 3.65 -1.52
CA LEU A 147 -12.85 4.10 -2.74
C LEU A 147 -11.40 3.60 -2.83
N TYR A 148 -10.63 3.74 -1.75
CA TYR A 148 -9.26 3.24 -1.66
C TYR A 148 -9.16 1.75 -1.99
N LEU A 149 -10.02 0.92 -1.38
CA LEU A 149 -10.07 -0.52 -1.65
C LEU A 149 -10.54 -0.83 -3.07
N THR A 150 -11.51 -0.07 -3.58
CA THR A 150 -12.02 -0.24 -4.95
C THR A 150 -10.91 0.01 -5.96
N VAL A 151 -10.14 1.08 -5.77
CA VAL A 151 -8.99 1.40 -6.63
C VAL A 151 -7.93 0.31 -6.55
N LEU A 152 -7.60 -0.17 -5.35
CA LEU A 152 -6.66 -1.28 -5.17
C LEU A 152 -7.11 -2.54 -5.92
N LEU A 153 -8.38 -2.91 -5.76
CA LEU A 153 -8.95 -4.12 -6.35
C LEU A 153 -9.09 -4.02 -7.87
N LEU A 154 -9.40 -2.84 -8.41
CA LEU A 154 -9.51 -2.61 -9.86
C LEU A 154 -8.14 -2.46 -10.53
N ALA A 155 -7.13 -1.92 -9.85
CA ALA A 155 -5.80 -1.78 -10.42
C ALA A 155 -5.13 -3.14 -10.69
N ASN A 156 -5.38 -4.15 -9.84
CA ASN A 156 -4.84 -5.50 -9.99
C ASN A 156 -5.19 -6.19 -11.32
N PRO A 157 -6.47 -6.39 -11.70
CA PRO A 157 -6.80 -7.03 -12.99
C PRO A 157 -6.31 -6.23 -14.18
N VAL A 158 -6.26 -4.89 -14.10
CA VAL A 158 -5.68 -4.05 -15.16
C VAL A 158 -4.19 -4.32 -15.32
N GLY A 159 -3.46 -4.46 -14.20
CA GLY A 159 -2.06 -4.87 -14.19
C GLY A 159 -1.85 -6.28 -14.75
N GLN A 160 -2.70 -7.24 -14.38
CA GLN A 160 -2.63 -8.62 -14.89
C GLN A 160 -2.86 -8.68 -16.40
N LEU A 161 -3.84 -7.93 -16.93
CA LEU A 161 -4.07 -7.83 -18.38
C LEU A 161 -2.85 -7.27 -19.11
N ALA A 162 -2.24 -6.21 -18.57
CA ALA A 162 -1.03 -5.63 -19.13
C ALA A 162 0.14 -6.62 -19.10
N PHE A 163 0.33 -7.33 -17.98
CA PHE A 163 1.41 -8.30 -17.83
C PHE A 163 1.22 -9.50 -18.74
N GLY A 164 -0.01 -10.00 -18.91
CA GLY A 164 -0.31 -11.11 -19.81
C GLY A 164 0.16 -10.84 -21.25
N GLN A 165 -0.08 -9.62 -21.76
CA GLN A 165 0.39 -9.24 -23.09
C GLN A 165 1.92 -9.17 -23.20
N VAL A 166 2.59 -8.66 -22.16
CA VAL A 166 4.05 -8.55 -22.16
C VAL A 166 4.71 -9.92 -21.98
N LEU A 167 4.10 -10.81 -21.18
CA LEU A 167 4.55 -12.18 -20.95
C LEU A 167 4.65 -12.96 -22.27
N GLU A 168 3.65 -12.85 -23.15
CA GLU A 168 3.64 -13.53 -24.45
C GLU A 168 4.81 -13.12 -25.37
N VAL A 169 5.31 -11.88 -25.23
CA VAL A 169 6.34 -11.33 -26.13
C VAL A 169 7.74 -11.41 -25.52
N TRP A 170 7.87 -11.14 -24.21
CA TRP A 170 9.17 -11.01 -23.54
C TRP A 170 9.53 -12.21 -22.66
N GLY A 171 8.55 -13.04 -22.29
CA GLY A 171 8.73 -14.11 -21.33
C GLY A 171 8.62 -13.65 -19.87
N PRO A 172 8.64 -14.60 -18.91
CA PRO A 172 8.36 -14.31 -17.51
C PRO A 172 9.36 -13.36 -16.85
N ARG A 173 10.65 -13.71 -16.85
CA ARG A 173 11.67 -12.99 -16.08
C ARG A 173 11.75 -11.51 -16.47
N GLU A 174 11.77 -11.25 -17.77
CA GLU A 174 11.86 -9.93 -18.37
C GLU A 174 10.63 -9.10 -18.04
N THR A 175 9.44 -9.71 -18.09
CA THR A 175 8.18 -9.03 -17.73
C THR A 175 8.16 -8.59 -16.27
N PHE A 176 8.50 -9.49 -15.34
CA PHE A 176 8.54 -9.13 -13.91
C PHE A 176 9.69 -8.17 -13.60
N ALA A 177 10.82 -8.26 -14.29
CA ALA A 177 11.93 -7.32 -14.12
C ALA A 177 11.52 -5.92 -14.59
N ALA A 178 10.85 -5.80 -15.74
CA ALA A 178 10.30 -4.54 -16.24
C ALA A 178 9.24 -3.98 -15.30
N ALA A 179 8.34 -4.83 -14.76
CA ALA A 179 7.35 -4.44 -13.77
C ALA A 179 7.99 -3.89 -12.49
N GLY A 180 9.00 -4.58 -11.94
CA GLY A 180 9.74 -4.13 -10.77
C GLY A 180 10.51 -2.83 -11.03
N ALA A 181 11.14 -2.69 -12.19
CA ALA A 181 11.85 -1.46 -12.58
C ALA A 181 10.88 -0.28 -12.73
N MET A 182 9.74 -0.48 -13.40
CA MET A 182 8.71 0.55 -13.56
C MET A 182 8.08 0.93 -12.21
N PHE A 183 7.84 -0.05 -11.33
CA PHE A 183 7.42 0.20 -9.95
C PHE A 183 8.41 1.15 -9.26
N MET A 184 9.71 0.85 -9.35
CA MET A 184 10.77 1.66 -8.75
C MET A 184 10.85 3.07 -9.34
N VAL A 185 10.65 3.23 -10.64
CA VAL A 185 10.59 4.54 -11.30
C VAL A 185 9.41 5.35 -10.77
N VAL A 186 8.21 4.76 -10.72
CA VAL A 186 7.02 5.49 -10.21
C VAL A 186 7.16 5.78 -8.72
N ALA A 187 7.71 4.85 -7.93
CA ALA A 187 8.04 5.09 -6.54
C ALA A 187 9.01 6.27 -6.40
N LEU A 188 10.08 6.31 -7.19
CA LEU A 188 11.04 7.42 -7.19
C LEU A 188 10.37 8.75 -7.57
N VAL A 189 9.47 8.76 -8.54
CA VAL A 189 8.68 9.96 -8.89
C VAL A 189 7.82 10.43 -7.71
N LEU A 190 7.18 9.52 -6.97
CA LEU A 190 6.42 9.86 -5.75
C LEU A 190 7.32 10.40 -4.63
N LEU A 191 8.55 9.87 -4.52
CA LEU A 191 9.57 10.33 -3.58
C LEU A 191 10.02 11.76 -3.91
N VAL A 192 10.49 11.99 -5.14
CA VAL A 192 11.10 13.25 -5.57
C VAL A 192 10.07 14.37 -5.73
N SER A 193 8.82 14.03 -6.07
CA SER A 193 7.72 15.01 -6.13
C SER A 193 7.27 15.53 -4.76
N GLY A 194 7.77 14.96 -3.65
CA GLY A 194 7.38 15.35 -2.30
C GLY A 194 5.94 14.99 -1.92
N ARG A 195 5.19 14.31 -2.81
CA ARG A 195 3.77 13.97 -2.60
C ARG A 195 3.55 13.12 -1.35
N LEU A 196 4.50 12.23 -1.04
CA LEU A 196 4.44 11.37 0.15
C LEU A 196 4.42 12.14 1.47
N ALA A 197 4.90 13.40 1.51
CA ALA A 197 4.78 14.25 2.70
C ALA A 197 3.31 14.53 3.06
N GLY A 198 2.39 14.47 2.10
CA GLY A 198 0.96 14.58 2.35
C GLY A 198 0.40 13.46 3.24
N LEU A 199 1.09 12.32 3.37
CA LEU A 199 0.66 11.23 4.27
C LEU A 199 0.80 11.60 5.76
N ASP A 200 1.59 12.62 6.08
CA ASP A 200 1.86 13.04 7.46
C ASP A 200 0.83 14.03 8.01
N THR A 201 -0.09 14.52 7.19
CA THR A 201 -1.17 15.38 7.69
C THR A 201 -2.15 14.57 8.55
N SER A 202 -2.81 15.24 9.47
CA SER A 202 -3.97 14.74 10.21
C SER A 202 -5.08 15.78 10.13
N VAL A 203 -6.34 15.38 10.33
CA VAL A 203 -7.40 16.32 10.71
C VAL A 203 -6.87 17.08 11.95
N GLY A 204 -7.04 18.40 11.98
CA GLY A 204 -6.35 19.31 12.90
C GLY A 204 -6.25 18.78 14.33
N THR A 205 -5.10 18.99 14.98
CA THR A 205 -4.89 18.68 16.39
C THR A 205 -6.05 19.21 17.22
N TYR A 206 -6.85 18.30 17.81
CA TYR A 206 -7.56 18.64 19.03
C TYR A 206 -6.48 18.84 20.09
N GLU A 207 -6.14 20.09 20.39
CA GLU A 207 -5.37 20.45 21.58
C GLU A 207 -6.30 20.27 22.79
N PRO A 208 -6.00 19.34 23.72
CA PRO A 208 -6.83 19.15 24.92
C PRO A 208 -6.79 20.35 25.89
N ALA A 209 -6.03 21.41 25.58
CA ALA A 209 -5.73 22.50 26.49
C ALA A 209 -6.94 23.45 26.76
N ALA A 210 -7.94 23.50 25.88
CA ALA A 210 -9.07 24.42 26.05
C ALA A 210 -10.28 23.85 26.82
N ALA A 211 -10.34 22.53 27.03
CA ALA A 211 -11.45 21.88 27.74
C ALA A 211 -11.22 21.75 29.26
N ALA A 212 -10.01 22.02 29.74
CA ALA A 212 -9.67 21.94 31.17
C ALA A 212 -9.96 23.22 31.97
N GLU A 213 -10.19 24.37 31.31
CA GLU A 213 -10.44 25.65 31.98
C GLU A 213 -11.92 26.02 32.14
N ALA A 214 -12.86 25.15 31.76
CA ALA A 214 -14.29 25.39 31.90
C ALA A 214 -14.96 24.44 32.91
N HIS A 215 -14.37 24.28 34.10
CA HIS A 215 -15.14 23.84 35.28
C HIS A 215 -15.55 25.09 36.07
N PRO A 216 -16.82 25.51 36.04
CA PRO A 216 -17.31 26.47 37.03
C PRO A 216 -17.22 25.77 38.38
N SER A 217 -16.39 26.29 39.28
CA SER A 217 -16.38 25.86 40.68
C SER A 217 -17.77 26.08 41.26
N THR A 218 -18.53 25.01 41.46
CA THR A 218 -19.75 25.01 42.27
C THR A 218 -19.41 25.57 43.65
N PRO A 219 -20.04 26.65 44.13
CA PRO A 219 -19.77 27.14 45.47
C PRO A 219 -20.26 26.12 46.50
N ALA A 220 -19.42 25.86 47.51
CA ALA A 220 -19.74 24.94 48.60
C ALA A 220 -20.97 25.41 49.40
N PRO A 221 -21.82 24.51 49.91
CA PRO A 221 -22.99 24.89 50.68
C PRO A 221 -22.57 25.53 52.03
N PRO A 222 -23.31 26.54 52.51
CA PRO A 222 -23.04 27.18 53.79
C PRO A 222 -23.24 26.16 54.94
N ARG A 223 -22.31 26.20 55.90
CA ARG A 223 -22.34 25.40 57.13
C ARG A 223 -23.41 25.90 58.09
#